data_AF-A0A0F0L4R5-F1
#
_entry.id   AF-A0A0F0L4R5-F1
#
_cell.length_a   1.000
_cell.length_b   1.000
_cell.length_c   1.000
_cell.angle_alpha   90.00
_cell.angle_beta   90.00
_cell.angle_gamma   90.00
#
_symmetry.space_group_name_H-M   'P 1'
#
loop_
_entity.id
_entity.type
_entity.pdbx_description
1 polymer ?
#
loop_
_entity_poly.entity_id
_entity_poly.type
_entity_poly.pdbx_seq_one_letter_code
_entity_poly.pdbx_strand_id
1 'polypeptide(L)'
;MVMCEYGAAAGTGPGGLDWYKETAESTAPAPRVHWEWRDHGLAVDDPTHGAYFANGGDFGEQVHDSNFVIDGLVLSDGTPMAGLVEFAAVSAPLRFTDDDSIHVHNRAHSQSAAVYVVTTAVHGHDGSIVRAELPTDDLRPGHKMRFAIPPLIRKAVTNADAWISVKAALRRDASWAPPATSSLAPTSTRWPASHSPLWHPALQ
;
A
#
# COMPACT_ATOMS: atom_id res chain seq x y z
N MET A 1 20.27 15.33 -0.98
CA MET A 1 19.13 15.75 -0.16
C MET A 1 18.44 14.49 0.35
N VAL A 2 18.07 14.44 1.62
CA VAL A 2 17.27 13.36 2.24
C VAL A 2 16.10 14.05 2.91
N MET A 3 14.88 13.53 2.73
CA MET A 3 13.75 14.02 3.51
C MET A 3 13.71 13.24 4.82
N CYS A 4 14.34 13.80 5.85
CA CYS A 4 14.50 13.13 7.14
C CYS A 4 13.16 12.83 7.81
N GLU A 5 12.09 13.56 7.45
CA GLU A 5 10.73 13.39 7.94
C GLU A 5 9.76 13.74 6.80
N TYR A 6 8.74 12.92 6.55
CA TYR A 6 7.66 13.27 5.61
C TYR A 6 6.34 12.57 5.93
N GLY A 7 5.26 13.20 5.49
CA GLY A 7 3.91 12.66 5.57
C GLY A 7 3.45 12.44 7.00
N ALA A 8 3.34 13.50 7.82
CA ALA A 8 2.87 13.38 9.20
C ALA A 8 1.56 12.58 9.29
N ALA A 9 1.54 11.55 10.13
CA ALA A 9 0.45 10.59 10.24
C ALA A 9 -0.57 10.88 11.36
N ALA A 10 -0.51 12.06 11.99
CA ALA A 10 -1.42 12.47 13.05
C ALA A 10 -2.91 12.28 12.70
N GLY A 11 -3.58 11.39 13.45
CA GLY A 11 -4.99 11.09 13.29
C GLY A 11 -5.34 10.41 11.96
N THR A 12 -6.25 11.00 11.18
CA THR A 12 -6.70 10.46 9.89
C THR A 12 -5.74 10.89 8.78
N GLY A 13 -4.62 10.19 8.64
CA GLY A 13 -3.59 10.47 7.64
C GLY A 13 -2.55 9.36 7.54
N PRO A 14 -1.44 9.60 6.81
CA PRO A 14 -1.17 10.77 5.97
C PRO A 14 -1.85 10.70 4.58
N GLY A 15 -2.15 11.87 4.00
CA GLY A 15 -2.62 11.98 2.60
C GLY A 15 -1.47 12.19 1.60
N GLY A 16 -1.69 11.79 0.34
CA GLY A 16 -0.81 12.14 -0.80
C GLY A 16 0.55 11.43 -0.83
N LEU A 17 0.70 10.29 -0.13
CA LEU A 17 1.95 9.51 -0.12
C LEU A 17 2.39 9.07 -1.52
N ASP A 18 1.43 8.72 -2.37
CA ASP A 18 1.61 8.36 -3.79
C ASP A 18 2.22 9.53 -4.59
N TRP A 19 1.65 10.72 -4.47
CA TRP A 19 2.13 11.92 -5.14
C TRP A 19 3.56 12.27 -4.70
N TYR A 20 3.85 12.19 -3.40
CA TYR A 20 5.22 12.37 -2.88
C TYR A 20 6.18 11.33 -3.46
N LYS A 21 5.76 10.06 -3.53
CA LYS A 21 6.57 8.96 -4.06
C LYS A 21 6.89 9.18 -5.54
N GLU A 22 5.91 9.54 -6.35
CA GLU A 22 6.05 9.77 -7.80
C GLU A 22 6.85 11.02 -8.11
N THR A 23 6.59 12.13 -7.41
CA THR A 23 7.34 13.38 -7.58
C THR A 23 8.81 13.18 -7.22
N ALA A 24 9.09 12.51 -6.10
CA ALA A 24 10.47 12.25 -5.70
C ALA A 24 11.21 11.32 -6.67
N GLU A 25 10.53 10.32 -7.24
CA GLU A 25 11.16 9.44 -8.23
C GLU A 25 11.40 10.09 -9.59
N SER A 26 10.60 11.08 -9.97
CA SER A 26 10.71 11.75 -11.28
C SER A 26 11.64 12.96 -11.29
N THR A 27 11.83 13.64 -10.16
CA THR A 27 12.59 14.91 -10.09
C THR A 27 13.97 14.77 -9.46
N ALA A 28 14.05 14.12 -8.30
CA ALA A 28 15.29 13.96 -7.55
C ALA A 28 15.16 12.76 -6.59
N PRO A 29 15.52 11.53 -7.03
CA PRO A 29 15.43 10.35 -6.19
C PRO A 29 16.27 10.51 -4.92
N ALA A 30 15.57 10.73 -3.80
CA ALA A 30 16.15 10.94 -2.49
C ALA A 30 15.54 9.95 -1.48
N PRO A 31 16.33 9.41 -0.54
CA PRO A 31 15.81 8.69 0.62
C PRO A 31 14.82 9.55 1.40
N ARG A 32 13.80 8.91 1.97
CA ARG A 32 12.77 9.56 2.78
C ARG A 32 12.45 8.69 3.99
N VAL A 33 12.20 9.32 5.11
CA VAL A 33 11.82 8.64 6.35
C VAL A 33 10.49 9.22 6.81
N HIS A 34 9.52 8.34 7.03
CA HIS A 34 8.17 8.73 7.42
C HIS A 34 8.16 9.19 8.89
N TRP A 35 7.34 10.20 9.20
CA TRP A 35 7.08 10.64 10.56
C TRP A 35 5.64 10.27 10.99
N GLU A 36 5.43 9.38 11.94
CA GLU A 36 6.41 8.48 12.54
C GLU A 36 5.86 7.05 12.68
N TRP A 37 6.61 6.16 13.31
CA TRP A 37 6.20 4.75 13.33
C TRP A 37 4.97 4.54 14.22
N ARG A 38 4.98 5.06 15.46
CA ARG A 38 4.06 4.66 16.53
C ARG A 38 3.60 5.85 17.36
N ASP A 39 2.33 5.86 17.74
CA ASP A 39 1.79 6.77 18.75
C ASP A 39 2.45 6.52 20.13
N HIS A 40 2.93 7.57 20.79
CA HIS A 40 3.53 7.46 22.13
C HIS A 40 2.53 7.68 23.28
N GLY A 41 1.29 7.20 23.12
CA GLY A 41 0.32 7.14 24.19
C GLY A 41 0.72 6.16 25.29
N LEU A 42 0.46 6.54 26.55
CA LEU A 42 0.76 5.74 27.73
C LEU A 42 -0.50 5.06 28.24
N ALA A 43 -0.47 3.74 28.40
CA ALA A 43 -1.63 3.00 28.90
C ALA A 43 -1.98 3.44 30.33
N VAL A 44 -3.25 3.82 30.52
CA VAL A 44 -3.84 4.22 31.80
C VAL A 44 -5.12 3.45 32.01
N ASP A 45 -5.27 2.86 33.19
CA ASP A 45 -6.53 2.28 33.66
C ASP A 45 -7.28 3.33 34.48
N ASP A 46 -8.29 3.96 33.90
CA ASP A 46 -9.11 4.94 34.61
C ASP A 46 -10.40 4.31 35.18
N PRO A 47 -10.73 4.54 36.47
CA PRO A 47 -11.93 3.99 37.09
C PRO A 47 -13.26 4.43 36.46
N THR A 48 -13.28 5.54 35.73
CA THR A 48 -14.50 6.17 35.17
C THR A 48 -14.65 5.90 33.68
N HIS A 49 -13.54 5.95 32.94
CA HIS A 49 -13.47 5.91 31.48
C HIS A 49 -12.94 4.58 30.93
N GLY A 50 -12.44 3.69 31.80
CA GLY A 50 -11.83 2.43 31.41
C GLY A 50 -10.38 2.59 30.96
N ALA A 51 -9.81 1.54 30.36
CA ALA A 51 -8.44 1.56 29.85
C ALA A 51 -8.34 2.40 28.56
N TYR A 52 -7.38 3.33 28.51
CA TYR A 52 -7.08 4.15 27.33
C TYR A 52 -5.60 4.50 27.25
N PHE A 53 -5.19 5.14 26.15
CA PHE A 53 -3.84 5.68 25.98
C PHE A 53 -3.84 7.18 26.22
N ALA A 54 -3.26 7.60 27.35
CA ALA A 54 -3.11 8.98 27.76
C ALA A 54 -1.98 9.69 27.00
N ASN A 55 -2.10 10.99 26.82
CA ASN A 55 -1.09 11.84 26.16
C ASN A 55 -0.82 13.11 26.99
N GLY A 56 -0.14 14.11 26.40
CA GLY A 56 0.32 15.28 27.15
C GLY A 56 -0.82 16.02 27.84
N GLY A 57 -0.68 16.30 29.13
CA GLY A 57 -1.69 16.99 29.94
C GLY A 57 -2.54 16.06 30.78
N ASP A 58 -2.67 14.78 30.40
CA ASP A 58 -3.40 13.78 31.19
C ASP A 58 -2.69 13.44 32.51
N PHE A 59 -1.41 13.80 32.67
CA PHE A 59 -0.62 13.58 33.89
C PHE A 59 -0.46 14.86 34.74
N GLY A 60 -1.19 15.92 34.42
CA GLY A 60 -1.21 17.17 35.19
C GLY A 60 -0.03 18.10 34.91
N GLU A 61 0.67 17.94 33.79
CA GLU A 61 1.70 18.86 33.36
C GLU A 61 1.14 20.28 33.16
N GLN A 62 1.86 21.31 33.62
CA GLN A 62 1.43 22.70 33.45
C GLN A 62 1.55 23.20 32.00
N VAL A 63 2.48 22.62 31.24
CA VAL A 63 2.74 22.94 29.83
C VAL A 63 2.94 21.61 29.11
N HIS A 64 2.16 21.39 28.05
CA HIS A 64 2.18 20.17 27.25
C HIS A 64 1.68 20.48 25.83
N ASP A 65 2.06 19.63 24.87
CA ASP A 65 1.61 19.71 23.48
C ASP A 65 0.44 18.75 23.19
N SER A 66 -0.33 18.38 24.21
CA SER A 66 -1.54 17.56 24.05
C SER A 66 -1.27 16.25 23.30
N ASN A 67 -2.11 15.92 22.32
CA ASN A 67 -2.04 14.75 21.48
C ASN A 67 -1.04 14.84 20.31
N PHE A 68 -0.14 15.84 20.28
CA PHE A 68 0.92 15.89 19.25
C PHE A 68 1.78 14.63 19.22
N VAL A 69 1.84 13.89 20.32
CA VAL A 69 2.60 12.64 20.44
C VAL A 69 1.86 11.41 19.88
N ILE A 70 0.64 11.60 19.37
CA ILE A 70 -0.23 10.58 18.78
C ILE A 70 -0.25 10.79 17.26
N ASP A 71 0.89 10.52 16.63
CA ASP A 71 1.19 10.84 15.24
C ASP A 71 1.89 9.71 14.46
N GLY A 72 1.67 8.46 14.87
CA GLY A 72 2.21 7.26 14.25
C GLY A 72 1.36 6.61 13.15
N LEU A 73 1.97 5.69 12.40
CA LEU A 73 1.27 4.75 11.51
C LEU A 73 0.64 3.57 12.24
N VAL A 74 1.08 3.32 13.47
CA VAL A 74 0.49 2.32 14.36
C VAL A 74 0.09 2.97 15.68
N LEU A 75 -1.03 2.51 16.23
CA LEU A 75 -1.47 2.90 17.57
C LEU A 75 -0.45 2.48 18.63
N SER A 76 -0.58 3.02 19.83
CA SER A 76 0.35 2.76 20.94
C SER A 76 0.48 1.28 21.32
N ASP A 77 -0.56 0.46 21.09
CA ASP A 77 -0.54 -1.00 21.28
C ASP A 77 0.08 -1.79 20.10
N GLY A 78 0.37 -1.12 18.98
CA GLY A 78 0.91 -1.70 17.76
C GLY A 78 -0.13 -2.05 16.71
N THR A 79 -1.40 -1.75 16.95
CA THR A 79 -2.47 -1.93 15.97
C THR A 79 -2.22 -1.03 14.75
N PRO A 80 -2.14 -1.59 13.53
CA PRO A 80 -1.98 -0.82 12.30
C PRO A 80 -3.13 0.16 12.08
N MET A 81 -2.79 1.41 11.72
CA MET A 81 -3.77 2.38 11.25
C MET A 81 -3.93 2.33 9.73
N ALA A 82 -4.98 2.99 9.21
CA ALA A 82 -5.22 3.08 7.77
C ALA A 82 -4.02 3.69 7.01
N GLY A 83 -3.30 4.64 7.64
CA GLY A 83 -2.07 5.20 7.09
C GLY A 83 -1.00 4.15 6.81
N LEU A 84 -0.84 3.12 7.66
CA LEU A 84 0.15 2.06 7.41
C LEU A 84 -0.23 1.21 6.20
N VAL A 85 -1.52 0.96 6.01
CA VAL A 85 -2.03 0.21 4.85
C VAL A 85 -1.70 0.96 3.55
N GLU A 86 -1.94 2.27 3.53
CA GLU A 86 -1.61 3.12 2.38
C GLU A 86 -0.09 3.21 2.17
N PHE A 87 0.69 3.41 3.23
CA PHE A 87 2.15 3.45 3.15
C PHE A 87 2.73 2.13 2.61
N ALA A 88 2.19 0.98 3.05
CA ALA A 88 2.59 -0.32 2.52
C ALA A 88 2.25 -0.45 1.03
N ALA A 89 1.05 -0.03 0.62
CA ALA A 89 0.65 0.00 -0.77
C ALA A 89 1.59 0.87 -1.61
N VAL A 90 1.87 2.12 -1.20
CA VAL A 90 2.73 3.11 -1.89
C VAL A 90 4.23 2.77 -1.86
N SER A 91 4.67 1.99 -0.88
CA SER A 91 6.08 1.56 -0.76
C SER A 91 6.36 0.20 -1.37
N ALA A 92 5.34 -0.52 -1.83
CA ALA A 92 5.49 -1.85 -2.39
C ALA A 92 6.56 -1.95 -3.51
N PRO A 93 7.36 -3.02 -3.52
CA PRO A 93 8.44 -3.20 -4.50
C PRO A 93 7.92 -3.54 -5.89
N LEU A 94 6.74 -4.17 -5.99
CA LEU A 94 6.08 -4.45 -7.26
C LEU A 94 4.93 -3.46 -7.49
N ARG A 95 4.91 -2.84 -8.66
CA ARG A 95 3.79 -2.00 -9.13
C ARG A 95 3.03 -2.71 -10.23
N PHE A 96 1.71 -2.57 -10.16
CA PHE A 96 0.78 -3.11 -11.13
C PHE A 96 0.02 -1.96 -11.79
N THR A 97 -0.06 -1.97 -13.10
CA THR A 97 -0.92 -1.07 -13.88
C THR A 97 -1.58 -1.87 -14.99
N ASP A 98 -2.73 -1.42 -15.46
CA ASP A 98 -3.46 -2.10 -16.51
C ASP A 98 -3.93 -1.14 -17.61
N ASP A 99 -3.92 -1.67 -18.83
CA ASP A 99 -4.56 -1.16 -20.05
C ASP A 99 -5.25 -2.36 -20.71
N ASP A 100 -5.08 -2.61 -22.02
CA ASP A 100 -5.44 -3.89 -22.66
C ASP A 100 -4.63 -5.12 -22.17
N SER A 101 -3.69 -4.91 -21.25
CA SER A 101 -2.76 -5.88 -20.68
C SER A 101 -2.44 -5.57 -19.22
N ILE A 102 -1.89 -6.56 -18.51
CA ILE A 102 -1.38 -6.37 -17.14
C ILE A 102 0.10 -6.04 -17.23
N HIS A 103 0.52 -4.94 -16.62
CA HIS A 103 1.91 -4.54 -16.51
C HIS A 103 2.40 -4.75 -15.08
N VAL A 104 3.57 -5.37 -14.94
CA VAL A 104 4.26 -5.57 -13.67
C VAL A 104 5.59 -4.85 -13.73
N HIS A 105 5.81 -3.89 -12.84
CA HIS A 105 7.08 -3.16 -12.71
C HIS A 105 7.74 -3.51 -11.38
N ASN A 106 8.96 -4.03 -11.43
CA ASN A 106 9.77 -4.24 -10.25
C ASN A 106 10.57 -2.97 -9.92
N ARG A 107 10.14 -2.20 -8.92
CA ARG A 107 10.80 -0.99 -8.42
C ARG A 107 11.88 -1.26 -7.38
N ALA A 108 12.11 -2.51 -7.00
CA ALA A 108 13.21 -2.82 -6.09
C ALA A 108 14.56 -2.47 -6.75
N HIS A 109 15.53 -2.08 -5.92
CA HIS A 109 16.89 -1.77 -6.38
C HIS A 109 17.72 -3.04 -6.66
N SER A 110 17.52 -4.11 -5.88
CA SER A 110 18.35 -5.33 -5.94
C SER A 110 17.56 -6.64 -5.94
N GLN A 111 16.30 -6.63 -5.50
CA GLN A 111 15.50 -7.84 -5.33
C GLN A 111 14.79 -8.23 -6.64
N SER A 112 15.09 -9.43 -7.16
CA SER A 112 14.32 -10.01 -8.29
C SER A 112 12.90 -10.34 -7.85
N ALA A 113 11.94 -10.26 -8.77
CA ALA A 113 10.55 -10.66 -8.51
C ALA A 113 10.37 -12.18 -8.35
N ALA A 114 11.38 -13.00 -8.66
CA ALA A 114 11.36 -14.46 -8.44
C ALA A 114 11.08 -14.89 -6.99
N VAL A 115 11.31 -13.99 -6.01
CA VAL A 115 10.97 -14.24 -4.60
C VAL A 115 9.47 -14.17 -4.33
N TYR A 116 8.68 -13.71 -5.30
CA TYR A 116 7.24 -13.61 -5.22
C TYR A 116 6.56 -14.63 -6.12
N VAL A 117 5.34 -15.01 -5.73
CA VAL A 117 4.33 -15.58 -6.60
C VAL A 117 3.36 -14.45 -6.92
N VAL A 118 3.25 -14.09 -8.20
CA VAL A 118 2.37 -13.02 -8.66
C VAL A 118 1.12 -13.65 -9.27
N THR A 119 -0.04 -13.37 -8.68
CA THR A 119 -1.32 -13.93 -9.12
C THR A 119 -2.24 -12.80 -9.57
N THR A 120 -2.85 -12.98 -10.74
CA THR A 120 -4.01 -12.19 -11.17
C THR A 120 -5.29 -12.95 -10.89
N ALA A 121 -6.36 -12.23 -10.55
CA ALA A 121 -7.68 -12.77 -10.32
C ALA A 121 -8.75 -11.88 -10.98
N VAL A 122 -9.72 -12.50 -11.64
CA VAL A 122 -10.96 -11.83 -12.06
C VAL A 122 -12.03 -12.17 -11.07
N HIS A 123 -12.79 -11.15 -10.67
CA HIS A 123 -13.95 -11.28 -9.82
C HIS A 123 -15.17 -10.90 -10.66
N GLY A 124 -16.02 -11.88 -10.93
CA GLY A 124 -17.31 -11.66 -11.56
C GLY A 124 -18.32 -11.12 -10.56
N HIS A 125 -19.32 -10.39 -11.06
CA HIS A 125 -20.45 -9.91 -10.24
C HIS A 125 -21.24 -11.07 -9.59
N ASP A 126 -21.18 -12.27 -10.17
CA ASP A 126 -21.79 -13.49 -9.63
C ASP A 126 -20.98 -14.11 -8.46
N GLY A 127 -19.89 -13.46 -8.03
CA GLY A 127 -18.97 -13.95 -7.01
C GLY A 127 -17.98 -15.00 -7.53
N SER A 128 -17.98 -15.30 -8.83
CA SER A 128 -16.99 -16.19 -9.43
C SER A 128 -15.60 -15.56 -9.38
N ILE A 129 -14.59 -16.37 -9.03
CA ILE A 129 -13.20 -15.92 -9.02
C ILE A 129 -12.33 -16.87 -9.83
N VAL A 130 -11.73 -16.35 -10.90
CA VAL A 130 -10.77 -17.09 -11.73
C VAL A 130 -9.37 -16.53 -11.49
N ARG A 131 -8.42 -17.38 -11.11
CA ARG A 131 -7.04 -17.00 -10.80
C ARG A 131 -6.06 -17.57 -11.82
N ALA A 132 -4.99 -16.82 -12.10
CA ALA A 132 -3.85 -17.27 -12.88
C ALA A 132 -2.56 -16.69 -12.31
N GLU A 133 -1.47 -17.45 -12.37
CA GLU A 133 -0.13 -16.94 -12.05
C GLU A 133 0.46 -16.21 -13.25
N LEU A 134 1.20 -15.14 -12.98
CA LEU A 134 1.96 -14.39 -13.98
C LEU A 134 3.43 -14.82 -13.91
N PRO A 135 4.02 -15.30 -15.02
CA PRO A 135 5.40 -15.78 -15.02
C PRO A 135 6.36 -14.58 -14.93
N THR A 136 6.74 -14.25 -13.70
CA THR A 136 7.53 -13.05 -13.34
C THR A 136 8.92 -13.41 -12.81
N ASP A 137 9.34 -14.68 -12.92
CA ASP A 137 10.63 -15.15 -12.37
C ASP A 137 11.84 -14.42 -12.99
N ASP A 138 11.75 -14.04 -14.26
CA ASP A 138 12.80 -13.30 -14.97
C ASP A 138 12.69 -11.77 -14.79
N LEU A 139 11.72 -11.27 -14.02
CA LEU A 139 11.52 -9.84 -13.79
C LEU A 139 12.56 -9.26 -12.82
N ARG A 140 13.65 -8.79 -13.41
CA ARG A 140 14.80 -8.18 -12.71
C ARG A 140 14.44 -6.85 -12.02
N PRO A 141 15.22 -6.42 -11.02
CA PRO A 141 15.14 -5.07 -10.44
C PRO A 141 15.11 -3.98 -11.52
N GLY A 142 14.24 -2.97 -11.36
CA GLY A 142 14.07 -1.85 -12.29
C GLY A 142 13.40 -2.17 -13.63
N HIS A 143 13.02 -3.43 -13.90
CA HIS A 143 12.44 -3.83 -15.18
C HIS A 143 10.92 -3.96 -15.12
N LYS A 144 10.31 -3.99 -16.31
CA LYS A 144 8.86 -4.17 -16.51
C LYS A 144 8.58 -5.40 -17.36
N MET A 145 7.48 -6.09 -17.09
CA MET A 145 6.92 -7.14 -17.93
C MET A 145 5.44 -6.86 -18.22
N ARG A 146 5.00 -7.26 -19.41
CA ARG A 146 3.62 -7.11 -19.88
C ARG A 146 3.01 -8.48 -20.15
N PHE A 147 1.82 -8.72 -19.62
CA PHE A 147 1.09 -9.97 -19.78
C PHE A 147 -0.24 -9.69 -20.47
N ALA A 148 -0.53 -10.44 -21.53
CA ALA A 148 -1.85 -10.42 -22.12
C ALA A 148 -2.89 -10.87 -21.08
N ILE A 149 -4.02 -10.18 -21.04
CA ILE A 149 -5.15 -10.57 -20.18
C ILE A 149 -5.63 -11.97 -20.59
N PRO A 150 -5.60 -12.97 -19.70
CA PRO A 150 -5.98 -14.33 -20.06
C PRO A 150 -7.36 -14.40 -20.74
N PRO A 151 -7.54 -15.22 -21.79
CA PRO A 151 -8.81 -15.28 -22.53
C PRO A 151 -10.05 -15.60 -21.67
N LEU A 152 -9.87 -16.32 -20.56
CA LEU A 152 -10.91 -16.58 -19.56
C LEU A 152 -11.44 -15.28 -18.94
N ILE A 153 -10.57 -14.29 -18.76
CA ILE A 153 -10.93 -12.94 -18.28
C ILE A 153 -11.81 -12.24 -19.31
N ARG A 154 -11.40 -12.23 -20.60
CA ARG A 154 -12.19 -11.58 -21.67
C ARG A 154 -13.61 -12.13 -21.80
N LYS A 155 -13.83 -13.41 -21.49
CA LYS A 155 -15.17 -14.04 -21.51
C LYS A 155 -16.00 -13.73 -20.27
N ALA A 156 -15.40 -13.68 -19.07
CA ALA A 156 -16.12 -13.30 -17.85
C ALA A 156 -16.56 -11.81 -17.86
N VAL A 157 -15.80 -10.99 -18.59
CA VAL A 157 -15.96 -9.55 -18.75
C VAL A 157 -17.13 -9.12 -19.65
N THR A 158 -17.74 -10.03 -20.43
CA THR A 158 -18.97 -9.67 -21.16
C THR A 158 -20.12 -9.30 -20.23
N ASN A 159 -19.99 -9.59 -18.93
CA ASN A 159 -20.83 -9.04 -17.87
C ASN A 159 -20.20 -7.70 -17.41
N ALA A 160 -20.96 -6.61 -17.50
CA ALA A 160 -20.51 -5.22 -17.38
C ALA A 160 -19.87 -4.78 -16.04
N ASP A 161 -19.65 -5.70 -15.10
CA ASP A 161 -19.24 -5.42 -13.71
C ASP A 161 -18.22 -6.46 -13.19
N ALA A 162 -17.13 -6.67 -13.91
CA ALA A 162 -15.99 -7.45 -13.41
C ALA A 162 -14.86 -6.53 -12.90
N TRP A 163 -14.10 -6.98 -11.91
CA TRP A 163 -12.83 -6.33 -11.53
C TRP A 163 -11.67 -7.33 -11.56
N ILE A 164 -10.50 -6.83 -11.95
CA ILE A 164 -9.25 -7.58 -11.94
C ILE A 164 -8.48 -7.14 -10.70
N SER A 165 -7.89 -8.11 -9.99
CA SER A 165 -6.92 -7.83 -8.94
C SER A 165 -5.61 -8.54 -9.22
N VAL A 166 -4.49 -7.87 -8.99
CA VAL A 166 -3.16 -8.48 -9.00
C VAL A 166 -2.59 -8.43 -7.60
N LYS A 167 -1.99 -9.54 -7.16
CA LYS A 167 -1.34 -9.67 -5.86
C LYS A 167 0.02 -10.34 -6.02
N ALA A 168 0.96 -9.94 -5.18
CA ALA A 168 2.23 -10.62 -5.00
C ALA A 168 2.33 -11.13 -3.57
N ALA A 169 2.70 -12.39 -3.41
CA ALA A 169 2.96 -13.04 -2.13
C ALA A 169 4.37 -13.61 -2.11
N LEU A 170 5.01 -13.70 -0.94
CA LEU A 170 6.32 -14.36 -0.85
C LEU A 170 6.21 -15.83 -1.28
N ARG A 171 7.18 -16.31 -2.06
CA ARG A 171 7.24 -17.71 -2.52
C ARG A 171 7.63 -18.68 -1.41
N ARG A 172 8.37 -18.19 -0.40
CA ARG A 172 8.91 -18.96 0.72
C ARG A 172 8.89 -18.09 1.98
N ASP A 173 9.05 -18.71 3.15
CA ASP A 173 9.20 -17.98 4.41
C ASP A 173 10.39 -17.02 4.34
N ALA A 174 10.16 -15.81 4.84
CA ALA A 174 11.20 -14.86 5.19
C ALA A 174 11.27 -14.75 6.72
N SER A 175 12.38 -14.22 7.24
CA SER A 175 12.54 -13.99 8.70
C SER A 175 11.50 -13.05 9.31
N TRP A 176 10.77 -12.30 8.48
CA TRP A 176 9.81 -11.28 8.88
C TRP A 176 8.36 -11.57 8.45
N ALA A 177 8.12 -12.56 7.59
CA ALA A 177 6.77 -12.96 7.19
C ALA A 177 6.74 -14.34 6.50
N PRO A 178 5.67 -15.14 6.71
CA PRO A 178 5.38 -16.30 5.87
C PRO A 178 4.75 -15.91 4.49
N PRO A 179 4.69 -16.85 3.53
CA PRO A 179 4.03 -16.70 2.23
C PRO A 179 2.60 -16.16 2.27
N ALA A 180 1.81 -16.58 3.25
CA ALA A 180 0.36 -16.33 3.28
C ALA A 180 -0.04 -14.93 3.78
N THR A 181 0.83 -14.22 4.51
CA THR A 181 0.53 -12.92 5.12
C THR A 181 1.02 -11.71 4.32
N SER A 182 1.73 -11.93 3.22
CA SER A 182 2.52 -10.89 2.53
C SER A 182 1.90 -10.47 1.20
N SER A 183 0.64 -10.01 1.20
CA SER A 183 0.10 -9.28 0.02
C SER A 183 0.78 -7.91 -0.06
N LEU A 184 1.93 -7.85 -0.72
CA LEU A 184 2.79 -6.67 -0.71
C LEU A 184 2.32 -5.55 -1.63
N ALA A 185 1.38 -5.81 -2.54
CA ALA A 185 0.82 -4.82 -3.46
C ALA A 185 -0.52 -5.32 -4.03
N PRO A 186 -1.62 -5.28 -3.27
CA PRO A 186 -2.92 -5.48 -3.87
C PRO A 186 -3.23 -4.26 -4.75
N THR A 187 -3.42 -4.49 -6.05
CA THR A 187 -4.03 -3.50 -6.94
C THR A 187 -5.28 -4.13 -7.52
N SER A 188 -6.38 -3.36 -7.57
CA SER A 188 -7.62 -3.78 -8.23
C SER A 188 -8.16 -2.67 -9.09
N THR A 189 -8.53 -3.00 -10.33
CA THR A 189 -9.11 -2.07 -11.29
C THR A 189 -10.39 -2.67 -11.85
N ARG A 190 -11.42 -1.83 -12.04
CA ARG A 190 -12.65 -2.23 -12.74
C ARG A 190 -12.33 -2.47 -14.21
N TRP A 191 -12.91 -3.52 -14.77
CA TRP A 191 -12.66 -3.93 -16.15
C TRP A 191 -13.94 -3.88 -17.02
N PRO A 192 -13.88 -3.42 -18.30
CA PRO A 192 -12.72 -2.80 -18.93
C PRO A 192 -12.36 -1.51 -18.20
N ALA A 193 -11.07 -1.19 -18.14
CA ALA A 193 -10.61 0.06 -17.55
C ALA A 193 -11.41 1.18 -18.21
N SER A 194 -12.31 1.82 -17.45
CA SER A 194 -12.98 3.00 -17.97
C SER A 194 -11.86 3.98 -18.28
N HIS A 195 -11.78 4.45 -19.53
CA HIS A 195 -11.02 5.65 -19.87
C HIS A 195 -11.64 6.82 -19.12
N SER A 196 -11.38 6.89 -17.82
CA SER A 196 -11.69 8.00 -16.96
C SER A 196 -10.33 8.37 -16.38
N PRO A 197 -9.73 9.49 -16.83
CA PRO A 197 -8.49 9.94 -16.24
C PRO A 197 -8.74 10.05 -14.74
N LEU A 198 -7.89 9.37 -13.95
CA LEU A 198 -7.72 9.72 -12.57
C LEU A 198 -7.60 11.24 -12.53
N TRP A 199 -8.48 11.85 -11.74
CA TRP A 199 -8.60 13.27 -11.48
C TRP A 199 -7.29 14.05 -11.72
N HIS A 200 -7.20 14.77 -12.84
CA HIS A 200 -6.23 15.85 -12.97
C HIS A 200 -6.92 17.12 -12.45
N PRO A 201 -6.48 17.75 -11.35
CA PRO A 201 -6.78 19.15 -11.17
C PRO A 201 -6.04 19.87 -12.29
N ALA A 202 -6.77 20.29 -13.31
CA ALA A 202 -6.27 21.23 -14.29
C ALA A 202 -5.85 22.49 -13.53
N LEU A 203 -4.55 22.70 -13.36
CA LEU A 203 -4.01 24.01 -13.03
C LEU A 203 -4.13 24.86 -14.29
N GLN A 204 -5.13 25.73 -14.31
CA GLN A 204 -5.06 27.00 -15.04
C GLN A 204 -4.42 28.05 -14.14
#